data_AF-A0A1H3P5Z9-F1
#
_entry.id   AF-A0A1H3P5Z9-F1
#
_cell.length_a   1.000
_cell.length_b   1.000
_cell.length_c   1.000
_cell.angle_alpha   90.00
_cell.angle_beta   90.00
_cell.angle_gamma   90.00
#
_symmetry.space_group_name_H-M   'P 1'
#
loop_
_entity.id
_entity.type
_entity.pdbx_description
1 polymer ?
#
loop_
_entity_poly.entity_id
_entity_poly.type
_entity_poly.pdbx_seq_one_letter_code
_entity_poly.pdbx_strand_id
1 'polypeptide(L)'
;MKTRWRALELSPLNGHIMFSLKGTTPNFNKRLVKAPKLYFHDTGLMCWLLGLQDPEQLAAHSLRGAIFETYVISELAQLFLNRGEPVHLYF
;
A
#
# COMPACT_ATOMS: atom_id res chain seq x y z
N MET A 1 -9.44 25.82 13.05
CA MET A 1 -9.61 25.48 11.62
C MET A 1 -8.22 25.31 10.99
N LYS A 2 -7.65 24.09 10.98
CA LYS A 2 -6.33 23.77 10.40
C LYS A 2 -6.41 22.44 9.68
N THR A 3 -7.08 22.42 8.52
CA THR A 3 -7.02 21.31 7.57
C THR A 3 -5.80 21.53 6.66
N ARG A 4 -4.62 21.20 7.20
CA ARG A 4 -3.39 21.12 6.42
C ARG A 4 -3.00 19.65 6.32
N TRP A 5 -3.78 18.91 5.54
CA TRP A 5 -3.39 17.62 5.00
C TRP A 5 -2.28 17.89 3.99
N ARG A 6 -1.05 18.01 4.49
CA ARG A 6 0.14 18.02 3.62
C ARG A 6 0.08 16.75 2.81
N ALA A 7 0.15 16.94 1.50
CA ALA A 7 0.33 15.89 0.53
C ALA A 7 1.42 14.92 1.02
N LEU A 8 1.26 13.67 0.60
CA LEU A 8 2.20 12.58 0.71
C LEU A 8 3.61 13.02 0.27
N GLU A 9 4.35 13.67 1.16
CA GLU A 9 5.80 13.66 1.16
C GLU A 9 6.17 12.26 1.67
N LEU A 10 6.07 11.27 0.79
CA LEU A 10 6.83 10.02 0.95
C LEU A 10 8.30 10.43 0.87
N SER A 11 8.83 10.92 1.98
CA SER A 11 10.24 11.21 2.13
C SER A 11 10.99 9.89 1.92
N PRO A 12 11.90 9.79 0.94
CA PRO A 12 12.46 8.52 0.49
C PRO A 12 13.45 7.88 1.47
N LEU A 13 13.45 8.22 2.76
CA LEU A 13 14.60 7.94 3.64
C LEU A 13 14.37 7.39 5.04
N ASN A 14 13.16 7.10 5.53
CA ASN A 14 13.04 6.76 6.96
C ASN A 14 12.17 5.55 7.29
N GLY A 15 12.69 4.32 7.19
CA GLY A 15 12.33 3.21 8.10
C GLY A 15 10.83 2.90 8.30
N HIS A 16 9.96 3.25 7.36
CA HIS A 16 8.54 2.97 7.48
C HIS A 16 8.28 1.54 7.02
N ILE A 17 7.68 0.71 7.87
CA ILE A 17 7.30 -0.67 7.53
C ILE A 17 6.01 -0.69 6.69
N MET A 18 5.19 0.35 6.83
CA MET A 18 3.86 0.46 6.21
C MET A 18 3.65 1.85 5.60
N PHE A 19 2.85 1.91 4.54
CA PHE A 19 2.38 3.15 3.91
C PHE A 19 0.88 3.05 3.59
N SER A 20 0.20 4.19 3.48
CA SER A 20 -1.22 4.24 3.13
C SER A 20 -1.41 4.78 1.73
N LEU A 21 -2.18 4.10 0.90
CA LEU A 21 -2.65 4.67 -0.35
C LEU A 21 -3.94 5.45 -0.13
N LYS A 22 -4.15 6.48 -0.95
CA LYS A 22 -5.39 7.26 -0.92
C LYS A 22 -6.44 6.55 -1.76
N GLY A 23 -7.66 6.44 -1.22
CA GLY A 23 -8.78 5.89 -1.96
C GLY A 23 -9.22 6.83 -3.07
N THR A 24 -9.47 6.30 -4.26
CA THR A 24 -10.15 7.05 -5.32
C THR A 24 -11.64 7.17 -4.98
N THR A 25 -12.17 8.39 -5.06
CA THR A 25 -13.62 8.63 -4.95
C THR A 25 -14.24 8.54 -6.35
N PRO A 26 -15.01 7.49 -6.69
CA PRO A 26 -15.46 7.28 -8.07
C PRO A 26 -16.69 8.11 -8.43
N ASN A 27 -17.39 8.70 -7.45
CA ASN A 27 -18.66 9.39 -7.69
C ASN A 27 -18.89 10.53 -6.70
N PHE A 28 -18.94 11.77 -7.20
CA PHE A 28 -19.24 12.97 -6.41
C PHE A 28 -20.62 12.92 -5.72
N ASN A 29 -21.54 12.10 -6.23
CA ASN A 29 -22.91 11.96 -5.71
C ASN A 29 -23.05 10.91 -4.60
N LYS A 30 -22.03 10.07 -4.36
CA LYS A 30 -22.01 9.10 -3.26
C LYS A 30 -20.92 9.53 -2.27
N ARG A 31 -21.33 10.06 -1.12
CA ARG A 31 -20.46 10.50 0.01
C ARG A 31 -19.74 9.34 0.74
N LEU A 32 -19.50 8.22 0.06
CA LEU A 32 -18.71 7.11 0.59
C LEU A 32 -17.26 7.29 0.15
N VAL A 33 -16.50 8.00 0.97
CA VAL A 33 -15.04 8.04 0.83
C VAL A 33 -14.52 6.65 1.22
N LYS A 34 -13.87 5.95 0.27
CA LYS A 34 -13.16 4.70 0.58
C LYS A 34 -12.09 5.00 1.63
N ALA A 35 -12.14 4.30 2.77
CA ALA A 35 -11.12 4.44 3.81
C ALA A 35 -9.75 4.04 3.26
N PRO A 36 -8.68 4.82 3.53
CA PRO A 36 -7.35 4.55 2.99
C PRO A 36 -6.86 3.16 3.38
N LYS A 37 -6.41 2.38 2.39
CA LYS A 37 -5.82 1.05 2.64
C LYS A 37 -4.35 1.19 3.04
N LEU A 38 -3.96 0.39 4.04
CA LEU A 38 -2.57 0.26 4.50
C LEU A 38 -1.88 -0.89 3.75
N TYR A 39 -0.65 -0.66 3.33
CA TYR A 39 0.21 -1.60 2.64
C TYR A 39 1.56 -1.68 3.33
N PHE A 40 2.20 -2.84 3.26
CA PHE A 40 3.57 -3.02 3.71
C PHE A 40 4.56 -2.68 2.60
N HIS A 41 5.71 -2.11 2.97
CA HIS A 41 6.84 -1.96 2.04
C HIS A 41 7.49 -3.30 1.70
N ASP A 42 7.45 -4.28 2.62
CA ASP A 42 8.01 -5.60 2.41
C ASP A 42 6.92 -6.67 2.56
N THR A 43 6.75 -7.45 1.48
CA THR A 43 5.79 -8.56 1.47
C THR A 43 6.32 -9.81 2.16
N GLY A 44 7.64 -10.01 2.23
CA GLY A 44 8.25 -11.06 3.03
C GLY A 44 7.97 -10.87 4.51
N LEU A 45 8.15 -9.65 5.02
CA LEU A 45 7.80 -9.30 6.39
C LEU A 45 6.31 -9.49 6.69
N MET A 46 5.43 -9.09 5.76
CA MET A 46 4.00 -9.33 5.91
C MET A 46 3.66 -10.82 5.95
N CYS A 47 4.23 -11.63 5.06
CA CYS A 47 4.05 -13.09 5.07
C CYS A 47 4.53 -13.71 6.38
N TRP A 48 5.68 -13.26 6.89
CA TRP A 48 6.21 -13.70 8.18
C TRP A 48 5.28 -13.35 9.35
N LEU A 49 4.73 -12.13 9.38
CA LEU A 49 3.75 -11.71 10.40
C LEU A 49 2.43 -12.47 10.32
N LEU A 50 2.05 -12.92 9.13
CA LEU A 50 0.89 -13.79 8.91
C LEU A 50 1.18 -15.26 9.24
N GLY A 51 2.42 -15.60 9.61
CA GLY A 51 2.83 -16.97 9.88
C GLY A 51 2.95 -17.85 8.64
N LEU A 52 3.03 -17.25 7.45
CA LEU A 52 3.23 -17.98 6.19
C LEU A 52 4.71 -18.32 6.03
N GLN A 53 5.02 -19.61 6.09
CA GLN A 53 6.38 -20.12 5.95
C GLN A 53 6.59 -20.87 4.63
N ASP A 54 5.51 -21.40 4.05
CA ASP A 54 5.56 -22.18 2.81
C ASP A 54 4.78 -21.49 1.67
N PRO A 55 5.27 -21.55 0.42
CA PRO A 55 4.56 -20.99 -0.74
C PRO A 55 3.16 -21.60 -0.96
N GLU A 56 2.98 -22.87 -0.59
CA GLU A 56 1.69 -23.56 -0.69
C GLU A 56 0.65 -22.97 0.27
N GLN A 57 1.09 -22.54 1.47
CA GLN A 57 0.22 -21.88 2.44
C GLN A 57 -0.28 -20.55 1.89
N LEU A 58 0.59 -19.79 1.19
CA LEU A 58 0.19 -18.54 0.55
C LEU A 58 -0.91 -18.76 -0.50
N ALA A 59 -0.81 -19.82 -1.32
CA ALA A 59 -1.81 -20.14 -2.33
C ALA A 59 -3.18 -20.47 -1.72
N ALA A 60 -3.19 -21.15 -0.56
CA ALA A 60 -4.41 -21.50 0.17
C ALA A 60 -4.93 -20.38 1.10
N HIS A 61 -4.12 -19.35 1.37
CA HIS A 61 -4.45 -18.33 2.36
C HIS A 61 -5.63 -17.44 1.92
N SER A 62 -6.54 -17.14 2.85
CA SER A 62 -7.70 -16.27 2.60
C SER A 62 -7.30 -14.85 2.18
N LEU A 63 -6.17 -14.35 2.70
CA LEU A 63 -5.62 -13.03 2.40
C LEU A 63 -4.72 -12.99 1.16
N ARG A 64 -4.60 -14.06 0.37
CA ARG A 64 -3.70 -14.10 -0.81
C ARG A 64 -3.87 -12.92 -1.75
N GLY A 65 -5.11 -12.45 -1.93
CA GLY A 65 -5.41 -11.30 -2.78
C GLY A 65 -4.85 -9.99 -2.23
N ALA A 66 -5.00 -9.76 -0.92
CA ALA A 66 -4.42 -8.59 -0.25
C ALA A 66 -2.89 -8.66 -0.22
N ILE A 67 -2.33 -9.87 -0.09
CA ILE A 67 -0.88 -10.08 -0.13
C ILE A 67 -0.33 -9.73 -1.51
N PHE A 68 -0.98 -10.21 -2.57
CA PHE A 68 -0.61 -9.92 -3.94
C PHE A 68 -0.78 -8.43 -4.28
N GLU A 69 -1.88 -7.79 -3.87
CA GLU A 69 -2.10 -6.34 -4.03
C GLU A 69 -0.95 -5.55 -3.38
N THR A 70 -0.54 -5.94 -2.17
CA THR A 70 0.59 -5.32 -1.45
C THR A 70 1.92 -5.51 -2.19
N TYR A 71 2.18 -6.70 -2.74
CA TYR A 71 3.38 -6.98 -3.54
C TYR A 71 3.46 -6.04 -4.74
N VAL A 72 2.40 -5.99 -5.54
CA VAL A 72 2.34 -5.18 -6.76
C VAL A 72 2.52 -3.69 -6.43
N ILE A 73 1.86 -3.19 -5.38
CA ILE A 73 1.96 -1.78 -5.00
C ILE A 73 3.35 -1.45 -4.49
N SER A 74 3.99 -2.32 -3.70
CA SER A 74 5.35 -2.09 -3.22
C SER A 74 6.34 -2.01 -4.38
N GLU A 75 6.28 -2.97 -5.31
CA GLU A 75 7.13 -2.96 -6.51
C GLU A 75 6.92 -1.71 -7.37
N LEU A 76 5.66 -1.32 -7.60
CA LEU A 76 5.36 -0.09 -8.33
C LEU A 76 5.90 1.15 -7.61
N ALA A 77 5.75 1.24 -6.29
CA ALA A 77 6.28 2.34 -5.51
C ALA A 77 7.81 2.41 -5.63
N GLN A 78 8.50 1.28 -5.54
CA GLN A 78 9.95 1.21 -5.76
C GLN A 78 10.34 1.65 -7.17
N LEU A 79 9.58 1.27 -8.21
CA LEU A 79 9.83 1.70 -9.58
C LEU A 79 9.72 3.22 -9.76
N PHE A 80 8.72 3.87 -9.16
CA PHE A 80 8.62 5.34 -9.17
C PHE A 80 9.80 5.99 -8.44
N LEU A 81 10.14 5.49 -7.25
CA LEU A 81 11.26 6.01 -6.46
C LEU A 81 12.59 5.86 -7.18
N ASN A 82 12.84 4.72 -7.83
CA ASN A 82 14.05 4.47 -8.62
C ASN A 82 14.16 5.40 -9.84
N ARG A 83 13.03 5.91 -10.34
CA ARG A 83 12.98 6.92 -11.41
C ARG A 83 13.08 8.36 -10.88
N GLY A 84 13.14 8.55 -9.57
CA GLY A 84 13.06 9.88 -8.95
C GLY A 84 11.69 10.55 -9.13
N GLU A 85 10.65 9.76 -9.44
CA GLU A 85 9.31 10.27 -9.68
C GLU A 85 8.45 10.17 -8.41
N PRO A 86 7.50 11.10 -8.21
CA PRO A 86 6.50 10.98 -7.16
C PRO A 86 5.58 9.76 -7.37
N VAL A 87 5.34 9.02 -6.29
CA VAL A 87 4.48 7.82 -6.28
C VAL A 87 3.00 8.24 -6.42
N HIS A 88 2.39 7.94 -7.56
CA HIS A 88 0.98 8.24 -7.86
C HIS A 88 0.13 6.96 -7.88
N LEU A 89 0.03 6.26 -6.75
CA LEU A 89 -0.73 5.02 -6.62
C LEU A 89 -2.06 5.24 -5.88
N TYR A 90 -3.12 4.58 -6.36
CA TYR A 90 -4.49 4.68 -5.85
C TYR A 90 -5.21 3.32 -5.86
N PHE A 91 -6.26 3.16 -5.05
CA PHE A 91 -7.13 1.96 -4.98
C PHE A 91 -8.64 2.30 -4.98
#